data_AF-A0A2R6GYD5-F1
#
_entry.id   AF-A0A2R6GYD5-F1
#
_cell.length_a   1.000
_cell.length_b   1.000
_cell.length_c   1.000
_cell.angle_alpha   90.00
_cell.angle_beta   90.00
_cell.angle_gamma   90.00
#
_symmetry.space_group_name_H-M   'P 1'
#
loop_
_entity.id
_entity.type
_entity.pdbx_description
1 polymer ?
#
loop_
_entity_poly.entity_id
_entity_poly.type
_entity_poly.pdbx_seq_one_letter_code
_entity_poly.pdbx_strand_id
1 'polypeptide(L)'
;APNDSTIEDAAEVFQYIYDHGGKGVTYYRDGTRSKQVLTTRAQNTEFSDMDTEELVAQLEEMFGGIEGFLEDEAVQAALDDSVQGMLSAADGEESEFARKRSRPDVLHGVTQRIDTGYGKLYVNINEDPEAERPFELFANIGNSGGFTASFTEALAKTISTALRSGVDPEEIADELQGIRSPKVAWDKGEQIQSIPDAIGTALRRYLDGDVDKAYPQQATLEETAEDEKRANTSHQTDGGPQAADADTQTDAGPQADAGPAAGDAAESAQQDLIDAGESPECPECSSMSLYYSEGCKTCESCGWSEC
;
A
#
# COMPACT_ATOMS: atom_id res chain seq x y z
N ALA A 1 -34.21 16.56 -39.25
CA ALA A 1 -33.43 17.82 -39.25
C ALA A 1 -32.05 17.54 -38.71
N PRO A 2 -31.02 18.29 -39.13
CA PRO A 2 -29.65 18.18 -38.60
C PRO A 2 -29.59 18.26 -37.06
N ASN A 3 -28.51 17.77 -36.46
CA ASN A 3 -28.34 17.74 -35.00
C ASN A 3 -28.32 19.16 -34.39
N ASP A 4 -27.70 20.10 -35.11
CA ASP A 4 -27.56 21.51 -34.75
C ASP A 4 -28.81 22.36 -35.04
N SER A 5 -29.91 21.75 -35.51
CA SER A 5 -31.11 22.51 -35.85
C SER A 5 -31.76 23.16 -34.62
N THR A 6 -32.13 24.41 -34.81
CA THR A 6 -32.66 25.33 -33.79
C THR A 6 -34.18 25.23 -33.65
N ILE A 7 -34.74 25.94 -32.66
CA ILE A 7 -36.19 26.00 -32.47
C ILE A 7 -36.84 26.80 -33.60
N GLU A 8 -36.15 27.81 -34.10
CA GLU A 8 -36.56 28.64 -35.23
C GLU A 8 -36.71 27.80 -36.50
N ASP A 9 -35.74 26.93 -36.81
CA ASP A 9 -35.81 26.02 -37.96
C ASP A 9 -37.01 25.06 -37.88
N ALA A 10 -37.27 24.52 -36.67
CA ALA A 10 -38.43 23.65 -36.47
C ALA A 10 -39.73 24.43 -36.68
N ALA A 11 -39.81 25.66 -36.19
CA ALA A 11 -40.97 26.53 -36.38
C ALA A 11 -41.23 26.83 -37.85
N GLU A 12 -40.20 27.10 -38.65
CA GLU A 12 -40.32 27.31 -40.09
C GLU A 12 -40.90 26.08 -40.80
N VAL A 13 -40.48 24.87 -40.43
CA VAL A 13 -41.01 23.61 -41.01
C VAL A 13 -42.48 23.43 -40.66
N PHE A 14 -42.87 23.67 -39.41
CA PHE A 14 -44.29 23.57 -39.01
C PHE A 14 -45.14 24.63 -39.74
N GLN A 15 -44.65 25.86 -39.85
CA GLN A 15 -45.33 26.95 -40.54
C GLN A 15 -45.50 26.64 -42.03
N TYR A 16 -44.43 26.16 -42.68
CA TYR A 16 -44.47 25.75 -44.09
C TYR A 16 -45.55 24.70 -44.35
N ILE A 17 -45.61 23.66 -43.52
CA ILE A 17 -46.61 22.59 -43.67
C ILE A 17 -48.03 23.12 -43.45
N TYR A 18 -48.22 24.00 -42.47
CA TYR A 18 -49.51 24.66 -42.23
C TYR A 18 -49.97 25.50 -43.44
N ASP A 19 -49.08 26.34 -43.97
CA ASP A 19 -49.39 27.24 -45.09
C ASP A 19 -49.71 26.48 -46.38
N HIS A 20 -49.16 25.27 -46.54
CA HIS A 20 -49.40 24.41 -47.70
C HIS A 20 -50.52 23.38 -47.48
N GLY A 21 -51.32 23.54 -46.40
CA GLY A 21 -52.50 22.71 -46.14
C GLY A 21 -52.19 21.29 -45.66
N GLY A 22 -50.99 21.04 -45.15
CA GLY A 22 -50.62 19.78 -44.54
C GLY A 22 -51.36 19.55 -43.22
N LYS A 23 -51.83 18.32 -43.00
CA LYS A 23 -52.61 17.96 -41.81
C LYS A 23 -51.75 17.71 -40.56
N GLY A 24 -50.44 17.60 -40.75
CA GLY A 24 -49.47 17.37 -39.69
C GLY A 24 -48.11 17.01 -40.28
N VAL A 25 -47.07 17.33 -39.54
CA VAL A 25 -45.69 16.93 -39.83
C VAL A 25 -45.09 16.45 -38.52
N THR A 26 -44.20 15.48 -38.60
CA THR A 26 -43.44 15.02 -37.44
C THR A 26 -41.98 15.37 -37.66
N TYR A 27 -41.46 16.16 -36.73
CA TYR A 27 -40.10 16.69 -36.80
C TYR A 27 -39.21 15.88 -35.86
N TYR A 28 -38.19 15.24 -36.42
CA TYR A 28 -37.14 14.55 -35.66
C TYR A 28 -35.82 15.26 -35.89
N ARG A 29 -35.13 15.60 -34.80
CA ARG A 29 -33.75 16.08 -34.84
C ARG A 29 -32.80 14.87 -34.91
N ASP A 30 -31.71 15.01 -35.63
CA ASP A 30 -30.75 13.93 -35.76
C ASP A 30 -30.20 13.49 -34.39
N GLY A 31 -29.97 12.19 -34.23
CA GLY A 31 -29.64 11.54 -32.95
C GLY A 31 -30.82 11.26 -32.01
N THR A 32 -32.05 11.71 -32.29
CA THR A 32 -33.22 11.47 -31.41
C THR A 32 -33.93 10.12 -31.64
N ARG A 33 -33.58 9.42 -32.72
CA ARG A 33 -34.12 8.09 -33.06
C ARG A 33 -33.01 7.21 -33.60
N SER A 34 -33.12 5.90 -33.34
CA SER A 34 -32.21 4.88 -33.86
C SER A 34 -32.34 4.63 -35.37
N LYS A 35 -33.41 5.10 -36.02
CA LYS A 35 -33.62 4.99 -37.47
C LYS A 35 -33.91 6.37 -38.08
N GLN A 36 -33.12 6.75 -39.08
CA GLN A 36 -33.35 7.95 -39.87
C GLN A 36 -34.31 7.67 -41.03
N VAL A 37 -35.22 8.61 -41.30
CA VAL A 37 -36.32 8.42 -42.27
C VAL A 37 -35.98 9.02 -43.66
N LEU A 38 -34.83 9.70 -43.79
CA LEU A 38 -34.45 10.42 -45.02
C LEU A 38 -33.17 9.87 -45.64
N THR A 39 -33.26 8.68 -46.23
CA THR A 39 -32.27 8.18 -47.19
C THR A 39 -32.99 7.62 -48.42
N THR A 40 -32.37 7.74 -49.60
CA THR A 40 -32.89 7.09 -50.80
C THR A 40 -32.73 5.57 -50.65
N ARG A 41 -33.65 4.79 -51.24
CA ARG A 41 -33.75 3.33 -51.06
C ARG A 41 -32.46 2.54 -51.34
N ALA A 42 -31.51 3.13 -52.07
CA ALA A 42 -30.19 2.56 -52.39
C ALA A 42 -29.18 2.66 -51.23
N GLN A 43 -29.45 3.47 -50.20
CA GLN A 43 -28.57 3.69 -49.05
C GLN A 43 -29.13 3.13 -47.74
N ASN A 44 -30.25 2.41 -47.80
CA ASN A 44 -30.88 1.70 -46.67
C ASN A 44 -30.62 0.19 -46.79
N THR A 45 -29.36 -0.21 -46.89
CA THR A 45 -29.00 -1.62 -46.68
C THR A 45 -28.96 -1.83 -45.17
N GLU A 46 -29.91 -2.60 -44.63
CA GLU A 46 -29.91 -2.97 -43.21
C GLU A 46 -28.80 -3.99 -42.96
N PHE A 47 -27.62 -3.50 -42.57
CA PHE A 47 -26.49 -4.34 -42.16
C PHE A 47 -26.81 -5.27 -40.97
N SER A 48 -27.89 -5.01 -40.23
CA SER A 48 -28.34 -5.83 -39.10
C SER A 48 -28.91 -7.20 -39.48
N ASP A 49 -29.36 -7.35 -40.73
CA ASP A 49 -30.10 -8.52 -41.20
C ASP A 49 -29.31 -9.34 -42.23
N MET A 50 -28.10 -8.88 -42.58
CA MET A 50 -27.20 -9.54 -43.53
C MET A 50 -26.45 -10.67 -42.82
N ASP A 51 -26.31 -11.80 -43.51
CA ASP A 51 -25.46 -12.87 -42.99
C ASP A 51 -23.97 -12.53 -43.11
N THR A 52 -23.11 -13.32 -42.46
CA THR A 52 -21.67 -13.05 -42.41
C THR A 52 -21.03 -13.10 -43.80
N GLU A 53 -21.56 -13.90 -44.71
CA GLU A 53 -21.01 -14.07 -46.06
C GLU A 53 -21.35 -12.86 -46.93
N GLU A 54 -22.59 -12.35 -46.82
CA GLU A 54 -23.04 -11.13 -47.48
C GLU A 54 -22.29 -9.88 -46.99
N LEU A 55 -22.03 -9.78 -45.68
CA LEU A 55 -21.26 -8.68 -45.10
C LEU A 55 -19.80 -8.67 -45.61
N VAL A 56 -19.15 -9.84 -45.66
CA VAL A 56 -17.77 -9.94 -46.16
C VAL A 56 -17.70 -9.61 -47.64
N ALA A 57 -18.64 -10.11 -48.46
CA ALA A 57 -18.68 -9.81 -49.89
C ALA A 57 -18.86 -8.31 -50.17
N GLN A 58 -19.71 -7.63 -49.40
CA GLN A 58 -19.93 -6.20 -49.55
C GLN A 58 -18.74 -5.37 -49.07
N LEU A 59 -18.04 -5.84 -48.03
CA LEU A 59 -16.81 -5.23 -47.55
C LEU A 59 -15.66 -5.40 -48.56
N GLU A 60 -15.57 -6.55 -49.22
CA GLU A 60 -14.66 -6.77 -50.36
C GLU A 60 -15.00 -5.87 -51.56
N GLU A 61 -16.28 -5.70 -51.88
CA GLU A 61 -16.71 -4.85 -53.01
C GLU A 61 -16.46 -3.37 -52.76
N MET A 62 -16.77 -2.87 -51.56
CA MET A 62 -16.69 -1.44 -51.25
C MET A 62 -15.28 -1.00 -50.86
N PHE A 63 -14.54 -1.85 -50.14
CA PHE A 63 -13.27 -1.48 -49.52
C PHE A 63 -12.08 -2.34 -50.00
N GLY A 64 -12.30 -3.31 -50.90
CA GLY A 64 -11.24 -4.21 -51.37
C GLY A 64 -10.80 -5.24 -50.33
N GLY A 65 -11.58 -5.41 -49.26
CA GLY A 65 -11.32 -6.33 -48.16
C GLY A 65 -11.14 -5.62 -46.82
N ILE A 66 -10.87 -6.40 -45.77
CA ILE A 66 -10.76 -5.92 -44.38
C ILE A 66 -9.64 -4.89 -44.21
N GLU A 67 -8.53 -5.07 -44.91
CA GLU A 67 -7.39 -4.15 -44.83
C GLU A 67 -7.75 -2.77 -45.37
N GLY A 68 -8.36 -2.69 -46.55
CA GLY A 68 -8.82 -1.41 -47.11
C GLY A 68 -9.98 -0.78 -46.33
N PHE A 69 -10.80 -1.59 -45.64
CA PHE A 69 -11.83 -1.07 -44.73
C PHE A 69 -11.22 -0.39 -43.51
N LEU A 70 -10.16 -0.97 -42.93
CA LEU A 70 -9.48 -0.41 -41.76
C LEU A 70 -8.57 0.79 -42.11
N GLU A 71 -8.18 0.94 -43.37
CA GLU A 71 -7.40 2.08 -43.88
C GLU A 71 -8.27 3.25 -44.35
N ASP A 72 -9.59 3.07 -44.45
CA ASP A 72 -10.51 4.13 -44.86
C ASP A 72 -10.61 5.25 -43.80
N GLU A 73 -10.47 6.50 -44.23
CA GLU A 73 -10.39 7.66 -43.35
C GLU A 73 -11.68 7.87 -42.52
N ALA A 74 -12.85 7.57 -43.09
CA ALA A 74 -14.12 7.73 -42.39
C ALA A 74 -14.33 6.58 -41.38
N VAL A 75 -13.89 5.37 -41.73
CA VAL A 75 -13.91 4.22 -40.81
C VAL A 75 -12.94 4.46 -39.65
N GLN A 76 -11.73 4.96 -39.91
CA GLN A 76 -10.76 5.32 -38.87
C GLN A 76 -11.31 6.42 -37.96
N ALA A 77 -11.89 7.48 -38.50
CA ALA A 77 -12.48 8.54 -37.69
C ALA A 77 -13.64 8.04 -36.80
N ALA A 78 -14.48 7.12 -37.30
CA ALA A 78 -15.57 6.54 -36.52
C ALA A 78 -15.09 5.53 -35.47
N LEU A 79 -14.03 4.76 -35.79
CA LEU A 79 -13.36 3.88 -34.84
C LEU A 79 -12.65 4.70 -33.76
N ASP A 80 -11.96 5.79 -34.11
CA ASP A 80 -11.29 6.69 -33.18
C ASP A 80 -12.29 7.36 -32.24
N ASP A 81 -13.45 7.83 -32.72
CA ASP A 81 -14.50 8.40 -31.87
C ASP A 81 -15.12 7.33 -30.93
N SER A 82 -15.26 6.10 -31.41
CA SER A 82 -15.75 4.96 -30.61
C SER A 82 -14.72 4.52 -29.56
N VAL A 83 -13.44 4.47 -29.92
CA VAL A 83 -12.32 4.16 -29.04
C VAL A 83 -12.14 5.28 -28.02
N GLN A 84 -12.25 6.54 -28.44
CA GLN A 84 -12.22 7.71 -27.56
C GLN A 84 -13.44 7.74 -26.63
N GLY A 85 -14.61 7.28 -27.08
CA GLY A 85 -15.80 7.06 -26.26
C GLY A 85 -15.62 5.95 -25.21
N MET A 86 -14.94 4.86 -25.54
CA MET A 86 -14.62 3.79 -24.59
C MET A 86 -13.50 4.19 -23.62
N LEU A 87 -12.50 4.94 -24.08
CA LEU A 87 -11.42 5.47 -23.24
C LEU A 87 -11.92 6.58 -22.31
N SER A 88 -12.81 7.47 -22.77
CA SER A 88 -13.43 8.49 -21.91
C SER A 88 -14.41 7.92 -20.88
N ALA A 89 -14.99 6.74 -21.13
CA ALA A 89 -15.73 5.99 -20.11
C ALA A 89 -14.80 5.28 -19.10
N ALA A 90 -13.55 4.99 -19.47
CA ALA A 90 -12.50 4.55 -18.55
C ALA A 90 -11.90 5.72 -17.74
N ASP A 91 -11.84 6.93 -18.33
CA ASP A 91 -11.37 8.18 -17.71
C ASP A 91 -12.53 8.98 -17.10
N GLY A 92 -13.50 8.28 -16.50
CA GLY A 92 -14.73 8.90 -15.99
C GLY A 92 -14.45 10.09 -15.09
N GLU A 93 -14.83 11.30 -15.52
CA GLU A 93 -14.57 12.58 -14.84
C GLU A 93 -13.30 12.52 -13.97
N GLU A 94 -12.11 12.56 -14.60
CA GLU A 94 -10.83 12.51 -13.89
C GLU A 94 -10.82 13.49 -12.71
N SER A 95 -11.11 12.94 -11.55
CA SER A 95 -10.78 13.53 -10.27
C SER A 95 -9.27 13.65 -10.29
N GLU A 96 -8.73 14.87 -10.21
CA GLU A 96 -7.28 15.14 -10.12
C GLU A 96 -6.58 14.23 -9.09
N PHE A 97 -7.32 13.74 -8.10
CA PHE A 97 -6.86 12.83 -7.06
C PHE A 97 -7.51 11.45 -7.13
N ALA A 98 -6.72 10.43 -6.81
CA ALA A 98 -7.19 9.06 -6.59
C ALA A 98 -8.26 9.02 -5.49
N ARG A 99 -9.32 8.24 -5.71
CA ARG A 99 -10.40 8.06 -4.74
C ARG A 99 -10.25 6.74 -3.98
N LYS A 100 -10.37 6.83 -2.66
CA LYS A 100 -10.34 5.68 -1.76
C LYS A 100 -11.50 4.71 -2.05
N ARG A 101 -11.18 3.44 -2.32
CA ARG A 101 -12.17 2.38 -2.53
C ARG A 101 -13.03 2.13 -1.28
N SER A 102 -14.27 1.71 -1.48
CA SER A 102 -15.17 1.28 -0.39
C SER A 102 -14.57 0.07 0.34
N ARG A 103 -14.73 0.02 1.66
CA ARG A 103 -14.23 -1.08 2.49
C ARG A 103 -15.30 -2.17 2.55
N PRO A 104 -14.98 -3.44 2.24
CA PRO A 104 -15.87 -4.57 2.52
C PRO A 104 -16.15 -4.73 4.03
N ASP A 105 -17.25 -5.41 4.36
CA ASP A 105 -17.61 -5.67 5.76
C ASP A 105 -16.59 -6.59 6.46
N VAL A 106 -16.03 -7.54 5.72
CA VAL A 106 -15.05 -8.52 6.21
C VAL A 106 -13.83 -8.52 5.32
N LEU A 107 -12.65 -8.57 5.93
CA LEU A 107 -11.35 -8.73 5.27
C LEU A 107 -10.56 -9.80 6.03
N HIS A 108 -9.75 -10.55 5.30
CA HIS A 108 -8.77 -11.49 5.85
C HIS A 108 -7.38 -10.86 5.77
N GLY A 109 -6.47 -11.31 6.64
CA GLY A 109 -5.15 -10.72 6.72
C GLY A 109 -4.26 -11.39 7.75
N VAL A 110 -3.07 -10.83 7.89
CA VAL A 110 -2.04 -11.32 8.81
C VAL A 110 -1.61 -10.24 9.80
N THR A 111 -1.27 -10.65 11.01
CA THR A 111 -0.70 -9.77 12.02
C THR A 111 0.75 -10.16 12.27
N GLN A 112 1.67 -9.27 11.94
CA GLN A 112 3.10 -9.41 12.24
C GLN A 112 3.43 -8.65 13.52
N ARG A 113 4.08 -9.32 14.47
CA ARG A 113 4.72 -8.67 15.62
C ARG A 113 6.18 -8.40 15.26
N ILE A 114 6.62 -7.16 15.40
CA ILE A 114 7.98 -6.71 15.12
C ILE A 114 8.56 -6.05 16.37
N ASP A 115 9.74 -6.51 16.79
CA ASP A 115 10.48 -5.90 17.88
C ASP A 115 11.17 -4.60 17.39
N THR A 116 10.82 -3.46 18.00
CA THR A 116 11.39 -2.14 17.66
C THR A 116 12.10 -1.53 18.87
N GLY A 117 12.93 -0.50 18.63
CA GLY A 117 13.60 0.24 19.71
C GLY A 117 12.63 0.98 20.66
N TYR A 118 11.35 1.08 20.31
CA TYR A 118 10.31 1.75 21.10
C TYR A 118 9.29 0.78 21.70
N GLY A 119 9.53 -0.53 21.58
CA GLY A 119 8.61 -1.57 22.05
C GLY A 119 8.08 -2.45 20.91
N LYS A 120 7.11 -3.28 21.24
CA LYS A 120 6.53 -4.26 20.29
C LYS A 120 5.51 -3.58 19.39
N LEU A 121 5.77 -3.60 18.09
CA LEU A 121 4.85 -3.12 17.07
C LEU A 121 4.05 -4.30 16.51
N TYR A 122 2.74 -4.14 16.38
CA TYR A 122 1.83 -5.09 15.76
C TYR A 122 1.31 -4.49 14.46
N VAL A 123 1.75 -5.03 13.33
CA VAL A 123 1.35 -4.59 11.99
C VAL A 123 0.34 -5.60 11.44
N ASN A 124 -0.87 -5.13 11.17
CA ASN A 124 -1.96 -5.91 10.61
C ASN A 124 -2.11 -5.51 9.14
N ILE A 125 -1.95 -6.46 8.24
CA ILE A 125 -2.09 -6.27 6.80
C ILE A 125 -3.31 -7.08 6.36
N ASN A 126 -4.35 -6.38 5.92
CA ASN A 126 -5.56 -6.99 5.40
C ASN A 126 -5.53 -6.96 3.88
N GLU A 127 -6.05 -8.01 3.27
CA GLU A 127 -5.94 -8.28 1.84
C GLU A 127 -7.22 -7.93 1.09
N ASP A 128 -7.06 -7.54 -0.17
CA ASP A 128 -8.16 -7.38 -1.10
C ASP A 128 -8.71 -8.75 -1.49
N PRO A 129 -10.00 -9.05 -1.24
CA PRO A 129 -10.59 -10.36 -1.53
C PRO A 129 -10.60 -10.72 -3.02
N GLU A 130 -10.47 -9.74 -3.92
CA GLU A 130 -10.47 -9.97 -5.37
C GLU A 130 -9.06 -9.98 -5.98
N ALA A 131 -8.14 -9.20 -5.41
CA ALA A 131 -6.84 -8.92 -6.01
C ALA A 131 -5.65 -9.51 -5.24
N GLU A 132 -5.89 -10.23 -4.13
CA GLU A 132 -4.87 -10.92 -3.31
C GLU A 132 -3.65 -10.03 -2.95
N ARG A 133 -3.89 -8.73 -2.78
CA ARG A 133 -2.87 -7.72 -2.47
C ARG A 133 -3.23 -6.93 -1.21
N PRO A 134 -2.27 -6.26 -0.55
CA PRO A 134 -2.57 -5.41 0.60
C PRO A 134 -3.65 -4.37 0.28
N PHE A 135 -4.75 -4.42 1.02
CA PHE A 135 -5.87 -3.49 0.91
C PHE A 135 -5.79 -2.40 1.98
N GLU A 136 -5.47 -2.75 3.21
CA GLU A 136 -5.29 -1.80 4.31
C GLU A 136 -4.27 -2.29 5.33
N LEU A 137 -3.64 -1.34 6.02
CA LEU A 137 -2.65 -1.61 7.06
C LEU A 137 -3.05 -0.88 8.34
N PHE A 138 -2.96 -1.59 9.47
CA PHE A 138 -3.04 -0.99 10.81
C PHE A 138 -1.79 -1.32 11.59
N ALA A 139 -1.27 -0.34 12.34
CA ALA A 139 -0.14 -0.56 13.21
C ALA A 139 -0.46 -0.06 14.61
N ASN A 140 -0.19 -0.89 15.61
CA ASN A 140 -0.34 -0.54 17.02
C ASN A 140 0.95 -0.89 17.75
N ILE A 141 1.45 0.04 18.54
CA ILE A 141 2.64 -0.17 19.36
C ILE A 141 2.22 -0.30 20.83
N GLY A 142 2.70 -1.36 21.49
CA GLY A 142 2.37 -1.64 22.89
C GLY A 142 3.19 -0.80 23.86
N ASN A 143 2.58 -0.38 24.98
CA ASN A 143 3.20 0.34 26.11
C ASN A 143 3.82 1.72 25.79
N SER A 144 3.85 2.12 24.53
CA SER A 144 4.18 3.49 24.11
C SER A 144 2.98 4.41 24.37
N GLY A 145 3.13 5.36 25.28
CA GLY A 145 2.16 6.45 25.49
C GLY A 145 2.09 7.45 24.33
N GLY A 146 1.33 8.53 24.57
CA GLY A 146 1.37 9.82 23.89
C GLY A 146 1.83 9.87 22.44
N PHE A 147 2.99 10.52 22.23
CA PHE A 147 3.55 10.90 20.93
C PHE A 147 3.74 9.69 20.00
N THR A 148 4.44 8.66 20.45
CA THR A 148 4.78 7.50 19.62
C THR A 148 3.54 6.76 19.12
N ALA A 149 2.54 6.56 19.98
CA ALA A 149 1.29 5.94 19.57
C ALA A 149 0.53 6.80 18.55
N SER A 150 0.42 8.12 18.78
CA SER A 150 -0.29 9.02 17.86
C SER A 150 0.36 9.10 16.46
N PHE A 151 1.70 9.16 16.38
CA PHE A 151 2.41 9.16 15.10
C PHE A 151 2.30 7.81 14.39
N THR A 152 2.37 6.70 15.13
CA THR A 152 2.16 5.35 14.57
C THR A 152 0.76 5.22 13.98
N GLU A 153 -0.27 5.68 14.70
CA GLU A 153 -1.66 5.64 14.23
C GLU A 153 -1.86 6.54 13.00
N ALA A 154 -1.30 7.76 13.00
CA ALA A 154 -1.38 8.68 11.87
C ALA A 154 -0.70 8.10 10.62
N LEU A 155 0.48 7.52 10.78
CA LEU A 155 1.21 6.87 9.70
C LEU A 155 0.43 5.67 9.13
N ALA A 156 -0.08 4.79 10.01
CA ALA A 156 -0.87 3.63 9.59
C ALA A 156 -2.15 4.04 8.83
N LYS A 157 -2.87 5.06 9.31
CA LYS A 157 -4.07 5.59 8.61
C LYS A 157 -3.75 6.17 7.24
N THR A 158 -2.59 6.80 7.12
CA THR A 158 -2.11 7.37 5.85
C THR A 158 -1.78 6.25 4.86
N ILE A 159 -1.02 5.25 5.28
CA ILE A 159 -0.69 4.05 4.48
C ILE A 159 -1.97 3.29 4.08
N SER A 160 -2.88 3.05 5.03
CA SER A 160 -4.19 2.44 4.75
C SER A 160 -4.98 3.21 3.70
N THR A 161 -4.90 4.53 3.70
CA THR A 161 -5.57 5.36 2.68
C THR A 161 -4.87 5.25 1.33
N ALA A 162 -3.54 5.26 1.30
CA ALA A 162 -2.76 5.06 0.08
C ALA A 162 -3.07 3.70 -0.58
N LEU A 163 -3.01 2.60 0.18
CA LEU A 163 -3.33 1.24 -0.30
C LEU A 163 -4.76 1.15 -0.83
N ARG A 164 -5.75 1.70 -0.10
CA ARG A 164 -7.16 1.72 -0.54
C ARG A 164 -7.41 2.62 -1.75
N SER A 165 -6.52 3.55 -2.04
CA SER A 165 -6.53 4.38 -3.26
C SER A 165 -5.73 3.77 -4.41
N GLY A 166 -5.14 2.58 -4.22
CA GLY A 166 -4.46 1.82 -5.27
C GLY A 166 -2.97 2.12 -5.44
N VAL A 167 -2.34 2.80 -4.48
CA VAL A 167 -0.88 3.00 -4.47
C VAL A 167 -0.18 1.64 -4.34
N ASP A 168 0.93 1.49 -5.06
CA ASP A 168 1.72 0.25 -5.06
C ASP A 168 2.29 -0.04 -3.65
N PRO A 169 1.99 -1.20 -3.03
CA PRO A 169 2.55 -1.57 -1.75
C PRO A 169 4.08 -1.73 -1.78
N GLU A 170 4.70 -2.06 -2.91
CA GLU A 170 6.17 -2.13 -3.03
C GLU A 170 6.80 -0.75 -2.85
N GLU A 171 6.24 0.28 -3.51
CA GLU A 171 6.70 1.67 -3.39
C GLU A 171 6.56 2.16 -1.95
N ILE A 172 5.45 1.87 -1.28
CA ILE A 172 5.27 2.21 0.14
C ILE A 172 6.32 1.50 1.01
N ALA A 173 6.61 0.22 0.75
CA ALA A 173 7.61 -0.51 1.52
C ALA A 173 9.01 0.11 1.34
N ASP A 174 9.40 0.43 0.11
CA ASP A 174 10.68 1.06 -0.21
C ASP A 174 10.85 2.44 0.43
N GLU A 175 9.79 3.26 0.42
CA GLU A 175 9.84 4.60 1.01
C GLU A 175 9.98 4.58 2.55
N LEU A 176 9.49 3.51 3.18
CA LEU A 176 9.51 3.35 4.63
C LEU A 176 10.79 2.65 5.15
N GLN A 177 11.33 1.71 4.37
CA GLN A 177 12.51 0.93 4.75
C GLN A 177 13.75 1.83 4.89
N GLY A 178 14.49 1.64 5.98
CA GLY A 178 15.70 2.39 6.28
C GLY A 178 15.48 3.77 6.91
N ILE A 179 14.23 4.23 7.12
CA ILE A 179 13.98 5.44 7.92
C ILE A 179 14.57 5.24 9.32
N ARG A 180 15.44 6.14 9.76
CA ARG A 180 16.18 5.99 11.01
C ARG A 180 15.55 6.76 12.16
N SER A 181 15.71 6.19 13.35
CA SER A 181 15.41 6.82 14.62
C SER A 181 16.56 6.57 15.61
N PRO A 182 16.63 7.29 16.74
CA PRO A 182 17.68 7.08 17.74
C PRO A 182 17.71 5.67 18.35
N LYS A 183 16.55 4.99 18.45
CA LYS A 183 16.44 3.65 19.04
C LYS A 183 16.28 2.58 17.96
N VAL A 184 17.28 1.72 17.85
CA VAL A 184 17.27 0.56 16.93
C VAL A 184 16.99 -0.73 17.71
N ALA A 185 16.44 -1.73 17.02
CA ALA A 185 16.28 -3.08 17.56
C ALA A 185 16.62 -4.13 16.50
N TRP A 186 16.57 -5.40 16.89
CA TRP A 186 16.71 -6.53 15.99
C TRP A 186 15.46 -7.39 16.06
N ASP A 187 14.90 -7.73 14.91
CA ASP A 187 13.74 -8.60 14.78
C ASP A 187 14.04 -9.67 13.72
N LYS A 188 13.95 -10.95 14.11
CA LYS A 188 14.17 -12.10 13.22
C LYS A 188 15.47 -12.03 12.38
N GLY A 189 16.54 -11.50 12.97
CA GLY A 189 17.86 -11.37 12.32
C GLY A 189 18.02 -10.13 11.43
N GLU A 190 17.01 -9.26 11.38
CA GLU A 190 17.05 -7.99 10.65
C GLU A 190 17.12 -6.82 11.64
N GLN A 191 17.89 -5.79 11.30
CA GLN A 191 17.99 -4.61 12.12
C GLN A 191 16.83 -3.65 11.78
N ILE A 192 16.03 -3.32 12.78
CA ILE A 192 14.91 -2.40 12.69
C ILE A 192 15.35 -1.02 13.18
N GLN A 193 15.34 -0.04 12.29
CA GLN A 193 15.88 1.30 12.48
C GLN A 193 14.90 2.26 13.14
N SER A 194 13.60 2.02 12.99
CA SER A 194 12.51 2.85 13.50
C SER A 194 11.15 2.16 13.37
N ILE A 195 10.07 2.81 13.84
CA ILE A 195 8.69 2.34 13.62
C ILE A 195 8.29 2.40 12.14
N PRO A 196 8.53 3.47 11.37
CA PRO A 196 8.30 3.47 9.93
C PRO A 196 9.03 2.31 9.22
N ASP A 197 10.31 2.11 9.53
CA ASP A 197 11.11 1.01 8.96
C ASP A 197 10.54 -0.37 9.34
N ALA A 198 10.03 -0.53 10.56
CA ALA A 198 9.34 -1.74 10.97
C ALA A 198 8.06 -1.99 10.13
N ILE A 199 7.27 -0.95 9.83
CA ILE A 199 6.09 -1.06 8.97
C ILE A 199 6.50 -1.43 7.54
N GLY A 200 7.52 -0.78 6.98
CA GLY A 200 8.06 -1.10 5.66
C GLY A 200 8.58 -2.54 5.59
N THR A 201 9.31 -2.98 6.61
CA THR A 201 9.80 -4.36 6.75
C THR A 201 8.66 -5.36 6.85
N ALA A 202 7.59 -5.06 7.59
CA ALA A 202 6.39 -5.90 7.64
C ALA A 202 5.75 -6.05 6.25
N LEU A 203 5.60 -4.93 5.54
CA LEU A 203 4.99 -4.91 4.22
C LEU A 203 5.85 -5.68 3.21
N ARG A 204 7.17 -5.49 3.23
CA ARG A 204 8.12 -6.25 2.40
C ARG A 204 8.03 -7.76 2.67
N ARG A 205 8.08 -8.18 3.94
CA ARG A 205 7.91 -9.60 4.33
C ARG A 205 6.58 -10.18 3.86
N TYR A 206 5.51 -9.39 3.86
CA TYR A 206 4.23 -9.82 3.32
C TYR A 206 4.31 -10.05 1.81
N LEU A 207 4.86 -9.08 1.06
CA LEU A 207 4.98 -9.13 -0.39
C LEU A 207 5.89 -10.28 -0.86
N ASP A 208 6.96 -10.55 -0.12
CA ASP A 208 7.92 -11.61 -0.43
C ASP A 208 7.45 -13.00 0.04
N GLY A 209 6.33 -13.10 0.78
CA GLY A 209 5.83 -14.36 1.36
C GLY A 209 6.59 -14.86 2.59
N ASP A 210 7.38 -14.00 3.23
CA ASP A 210 8.29 -14.30 4.35
C ASP A 210 7.69 -13.98 5.74
N VAL A 211 6.36 -13.90 5.85
CA VAL A 211 5.66 -13.55 7.11
C VAL A 211 5.99 -14.50 8.27
N ASP A 212 6.22 -15.78 7.96
CA ASP A 212 6.51 -16.85 8.92
C ASP A 212 8.01 -17.01 9.24
N LYS A 213 8.86 -16.06 8.82
CA LYS A 213 10.30 -16.08 9.10
C LYS A 213 10.56 -16.33 10.58
N ALA A 214 11.36 -17.36 10.87
CA ALA A 214 11.68 -17.77 12.23
C ALA A 214 12.77 -16.87 12.84
N TYR A 215 12.80 -16.75 14.17
CA TYR A 215 13.93 -16.13 14.83
C TYR A 215 15.17 -17.03 14.67
N PRO A 216 16.33 -16.48 14.30
CA PRO A 216 17.55 -17.25 14.21
C PRO A 216 17.87 -17.84 15.58
N GLN A 217 18.05 -19.16 15.65
CA GLN A 217 18.48 -19.83 16.87
C GLN A 217 19.97 -19.60 17.05
N GLN A 218 20.38 -19.11 18.21
CA GLN A 218 21.78 -19.11 18.59
C GLN A 218 22.19 -20.57 18.81
N ALA A 219 22.93 -21.15 17.86
CA ALA A 219 23.57 -22.42 18.08
C ALA A 219 24.57 -22.27 19.22
N THR A 220 24.49 -23.17 20.20
CA THR A 220 25.53 -23.25 21.22
C THR A 220 26.87 -23.60 20.55
N LEU A 221 28.00 -23.22 21.18
CA LEU A 221 29.33 -23.63 20.70
C LEU A 221 29.43 -25.16 20.58
N GLU A 222 28.67 -25.88 21.41
CA GLU A 222 28.58 -27.34 21.43
C GLU A 222 27.80 -27.88 20.22
N GLU A 223 26.65 -27.30 19.86
CA GLU A 223 25.89 -27.68 18.65
C GLU A 223 26.68 -27.39 17.38
N THR A 224 27.34 -26.23 17.31
CA THR A 224 28.20 -25.89 16.15
C THR A 224 29.38 -26.86 16.03
N ALA A 225 29.96 -27.29 17.17
CA ALA A 225 31.03 -28.27 17.20
C ALA A 225 30.56 -29.71 16.89
N GLU A 226 29.31 -30.06 17.18
CA GLU A 226 28.70 -31.34 16.82
C GLU A 226 28.34 -31.41 15.33
N ASP A 227 27.88 -30.31 14.75
CA ASP A 227 27.66 -30.18 13.31
C ASP A 227 28.98 -30.16 12.53
N GLU A 228 30.02 -29.50 13.06
CA GLU A 228 31.38 -29.62 12.54
C GLU A 228 31.89 -31.07 12.65
N LYS A 229 31.66 -31.78 13.76
CA LYS A 229 32.02 -33.21 13.87
C LYS A 229 31.25 -34.08 12.88
N ARG A 230 29.97 -33.80 12.61
CA ARG A 230 29.19 -34.49 11.57
C ARG A 230 29.75 -34.21 10.18
N ALA A 231 30.10 -32.97 9.87
CA ALA A 231 30.73 -32.61 8.59
C ALA A 231 32.13 -33.24 8.42
N ASN A 232 32.89 -33.34 9.51
CA ASN A 232 34.27 -33.82 9.51
C ASN A 232 34.41 -35.36 9.57
N THR A 233 33.32 -36.12 9.76
CA THR A 233 33.33 -37.59 9.59
C THR A 233 33.51 -38.05 8.14
N SER A 234 33.60 -37.12 7.17
CA SER A 234 33.89 -37.41 5.76
C SER A 234 35.37 -37.37 5.38
N HIS A 235 36.28 -36.94 6.26
CA HIS A 235 37.71 -36.83 5.94
C HIS A 235 38.57 -37.57 6.96
N GLN A 236 38.97 -38.80 6.60
CA GLN A 236 40.06 -39.52 7.25
C GLN A 236 41.38 -38.81 6.98
N THR A 237 42.13 -38.47 8.03
CA THR A 237 43.60 -38.60 8.07
C THR A 237 44.11 -38.67 9.50
N ASP A 238 45.22 -39.39 9.65
CA ASP A 238 45.80 -39.94 10.87
C ASP A 238 46.65 -38.96 11.71
N GLY A 239 46.67 -39.16 13.04
CA GLY A 239 47.94 -39.14 13.81
C GLY A 239 48.28 -37.97 14.77
N GLY A 240 47.66 -37.96 15.97
CA GLY A 240 48.26 -37.67 17.31
C GLY A 240 48.88 -36.30 17.67
N PRO A 241 49.32 -36.06 18.93
CA PRO A 241 48.77 -36.45 20.24
C PRO A 241 48.39 -35.23 21.14
N GLN A 242 47.66 -35.52 22.23
CA GLN A 242 47.14 -34.59 23.26
C GLN A 242 48.23 -33.96 24.16
N ALA A 243 47.95 -32.75 24.65
CA ALA A 243 48.52 -32.20 25.88
C ALA A 243 47.44 -31.47 26.70
N ALA A 244 47.57 -31.56 28.02
CA ALA A 244 46.56 -31.37 29.04
C ALA A 244 46.52 -29.96 29.69
N ASP A 245 45.35 -29.66 30.25
CA ASP A 245 44.99 -28.89 31.47
C ASP A 245 45.78 -27.63 31.88
N ALA A 246 45.04 -26.56 32.19
CA ALA A 246 45.04 -25.92 33.52
C ALA A 246 43.98 -24.81 33.68
N ASP A 247 43.18 -24.93 34.73
CA ASP A 247 42.35 -23.91 35.39
C ASP A 247 43.09 -22.59 35.69
N THR A 248 42.36 -21.47 35.82
CA THR A 248 42.37 -20.63 37.06
C THR A 248 41.20 -19.62 37.04
N GLN A 249 40.58 -19.52 38.21
CA GLN A 249 39.43 -18.74 38.65
C GLN A 249 39.91 -17.52 39.49
N THR A 250 39.22 -16.36 39.43
CA THR A 250 39.07 -15.31 40.49
C THR A 250 38.20 -14.18 39.88
N ASP A 251 36.99 -13.80 40.29
CA ASP A 251 36.36 -13.39 41.58
C ASP A 251 36.43 -11.88 41.91
N ALA A 252 35.26 -11.37 42.32
CA ALA A 252 34.89 -10.18 43.12
C ALA A 252 34.88 -8.73 42.55
N GLY A 253 33.69 -8.11 42.59
CA GLY A 253 33.43 -6.65 42.69
C GLY A 253 33.57 -6.11 44.14
N PRO A 254 33.24 -4.83 44.46
CA PRO A 254 31.87 -4.50 44.93
C PRO A 254 31.36 -3.01 44.85
N GLN A 255 30.02 -2.88 44.97
CA GLN A 255 29.10 -1.92 45.66
C GLN A 255 29.24 -0.36 45.70
N ALA A 256 28.18 0.30 45.19
CA ALA A 256 27.17 1.23 45.78
C ALA A 256 27.52 2.31 46.84
N ASP A 257 26.95 3.51 46.66
CA ASP A 257 26.66 4.49 47.74
C ASP A 257 25.46 5.41 47.42
N ALA A 258 24.80 5.93 48.47
CA ALA A 258 23.42 6.48 48.47
C ALA A 258 23.28 8.03 48.39
N GLY A 259 22.05 8.51 48.11
CA GLY A 259 21.60 9.87 47.73
C GLY A 259 21.81 11.07 48.69
N PRO A 260 21.28 12.28 48.34
CA PRO A 260 20.03 12.70 48.99
C PRO A 260 19.05 13.63 48.20
N ALA A 261 17.79 13.60 48.68
CA ALA A 261 16.78 14.65 48.86
C ALA A 261 16.11 15.40 47.67
N ALA A 262 14.79 15.23 47.62
CA ALA A 262 13.80 15.88 46.77
C ALA A 262 13.42 17.31 47.21
N GLY A 263 13.00 18.14 46.25
CA GLY A 263 12.31 19.39 46.51
C GLY A 263 11.96 20.20 45.26
N ASP A 264 12.93 20.42 44.37
CA ASP A 264 12.78 21.33 43.21
C ASP A 264 13.35 20.75 41.90
N ALA A 265 13.71 19.46 41.89
CA ALA A 265 14.46 18.82 40.81
C ALA A 265 13.61 18.10 39.74
N ALA A 266 12.29 17.97 39.95
CA ALA A 266 11.42 17.23 39.03
C ALA A 266 11.22 17.98 37.70
N GLU A 267 11.03 19.31 37.75
CA GLU A 267 10.94 20.14 36.53
C GLU A 267 12.28 20.22 35.80
N SER A 268 13.41 20.26 36.53
CA SER A 268 14.74 20.31 35.90
C SER A 268 15.11 18.99 35.24
N ALA A 269 14.84 17.85 35.87
CA ALA A 269 15.15 16.53 35.31
C ALA A 269 14.34 16.23 34.04
N GLN A 270 13.08 16.67 33.98
CA GLN A 270 12.27 16.57 32.77
C GLN A 270 12.80 17.49 31.66
N GLN A 271 13.20 18.71 31.99
CA GLN A 271 13.75 19.65 31.02
C GLN A 271 15.09 19.16 30.44
N ASP A 272 15.96 18.59 31.28
CA ASP A 272 17.25 18.04 30.85
C ASP A 272 17.08 16.88 29.85
N LEU A 273 16.06 16.02 30.05
CA LEU A 273 15.71 14.94 29.11
C LEU A 273 15.21 15.49 27.77
N ILE A 274 14.35 16.51 27.80
CA ILE A 274 13.81 17.16 26.60
C ILE A 274 14.92 17.86 25.82
N ASP A 275 15.84 18.55 26.51
CA ASP A 275 16.97 19.26 25.89
C ASP A 275 17.98 18.29 25.25
N ALA A 276 18.08 17.06 25.77
CA ALA A 276 18.83 15.97 25.15
C ALA A 276 18.10 15.31 23.96
N GLY A 277 16.88 15.75 23.63
CA GLY A 277 16.05 15.18 22.56
C GLY A 277 15.40 13.85 22.92
N GLU A 278 15.33 13.52 24.20
CA GLU A 278 14.73 12.29 24.70
C GLU A 278 13.28 12.48 25.16
N SER A 279 12.51 11.39 25.20
CA SER A 279 11.13 11.43 25.68
C SER A 279 11.11 11.40 27.21
N PRO A 280 10.45 12.37 27.88
CA PRO A 280 10.28 12.37 29.34
C PRO A 280 9.25 11.35 29.85
N GLU A 281 8.58 10.62 28.96
CA GLU A 281 7.59 9.59 29.31
C GLU A 281 8.24 8.21 29.47
N CYS A 282 7.90 7.49 30.54
CA CYS A 282 8.33 6.11 30.71
C CYS A 282 7.78 5.21 29.59
N PRO A 283 8.62 4.43 28.89
CA PRO A 283 8.17 3.57 27.78
C PRO A 283 7.41 2.32 28.24
N GLU A 284 7.39 2.04 29.55
CA GLU A 284 6.64 0.89 30.08
C GLU A 284 5.25 1.30 30.60
N CYS A 285 5.16 2.39 31.36
CA CYS A 285 3.92 2.79 32.04
C CYS A 285 3.43 4.19 31.68
N SER A 286 4.13 4.91 30.80
CA SER A 286 3.79 6.27 30.35
C SER A 286 3.74 7.34 31.44
N SER A 287 4.24 7.07 32.65
CA SER A 287 4.38 8.09 33.69
C SER A 287 5.48 9.09 33.31
N MET A 288 5.30 10.36 33.64
CA MET A 288 6.31 11.40 33.42
C MET A 288 7.39 11.48 34.53
N SER A 289 7.48 10.45 35.38
CA SER A 289 8.40 10.37 36.52
C SER A 289 9.71 9.64 36.15
N LEU A 290 10.23 9.92 34.95
CA LEU A 290 11.57 9.49 34.55
C LEU A 290 12.61 10.43 35.13
N TYR A 291 13.65 9.88 35.74
CA TYR A 291 14.81 10.63 36.21
C TYR A 291 16.10 9.92 35.80
N TYR A 292 17.18 10.69 35.68
CA TYR A 292 18.50 10.18 35.36
C TYR A 292 19.34 10.05 36.62
N SER A 293 19.84 8.85 36.91
CA SER A 293 20.72 8.60 38.06
C SER A 293 21.75 7.53 37.70
N GLU A 294 23.01 7.76 38.07
CA GLU A 294 24.09 6.78 37.92
C GLU A 294 24.31 6.27 36.48
N GLY A 295 23.98 7.08 35.46
CA GLY A 295 24.09 6.68 34.06
C GLY A 295 22.89 5.92 33.51
N CYS A 296 21.83 5.76 34.29
CA CYS A 296 20.61 5.05 33.91
C CYS A 296 19.40 5.99 34.03
N LYS A 297 18.46 5.88 33.08
CA LYS A 297 17.10 6.40 33.24
C LYS A 297 16.31 5.43 34.09
N THR A 298 15.60 5.92 35.09
CA THR A 298 14.73 5.09 35.94
C THR A 298 13.36 5.75 36.08
N CYS A 299 12.31 4.95 36.03
CA CYS A 299 10.94 5.36 36.27
C CYS A 299 10.55 5.15 37.73
N GLU A 300 10.17 6.20 38.45
CA GLU A 300 9.71 6.08 39.84
C GLU A 300 8.37 5.33 39.95
N SER A 301 7.55 5.35 38.89
CA SER A 301 6.19 4.80 38.95
C SER A 301 6.11 3.29 38.68
N CYS A 302 6.97 2.73 37.83
CA CYS A 302 6.96 1.29 37.52
C CYS A 302 8.29 0.58 37.76
N GLY A 303 9.38 1.31 38.04
CA GLY A 303 10.71 0.74 38.26
C GLY A 303 11.45 0.36 36.98
N TRP A 304 10.90 0.65 35.79
CA TRP A 304 11.60 0.50 34.52
C TRP A 304 12.92 1.29 34.53
N SER A 305 14.02 0.68 34.08
CA SER A 305 15.31 1.35 33.94
C SER A 305 16.04 1.01 32.64
N GLU A 306 16.80 1.97 32.11
CA GLU A 306 17.61 1.87 30.89
C GLU A 306 18.95 2.60 31.09
N CYS A 307 20.05 1.84 31.08
CA CYS A 307 21.44 2.28 31.02
C CYS A 307 22.00 1.81 29.65
#